data_AF-A0A945UTW9-F1
#
_entry.id   AF-A0A945UTW9-F1
#
_cell.length_a   1.000
_cell.length_b   1.000
_cell.length_c   1.000
_cell.angle_alpha   90.00
_cell.angle_beta   90.00
_cell.angle_gamma   90.00
#
_symmetry.space_group_name_H-M   'P 1'
#
loop_
_entity.id
_entity.type
_entity.pdbx_description
1 polymer ?
#
loop_
_entity_poly.entity_id
_entity_poly.type
_entity_poly.pdbx_seq_one_letter_code
_entity_poly.pdbx_strand_id
1 'polypeptide(L)'
;MGVSSLTTNPFFLPVWFELGAVGLLSMSAAIVAMKRGYDVVGVVALSLITGVGGSLMRDGIFIQQGPPAATTDPRYIQVALIGA
;
A
#
# COMPACT_ATOMS: atom_id res chain seq x y z
N MET A 1 26.69 23.65 -13.49
CA MET A 1 27.86 23.12 -12.74
C MET A 1 27.50 23.13 -11.27
N GLY A 2 27.58 21.99 -10.57
CA GLY A 2 27.27 21.84 -9.13
C GLY A 2 25.84 21.39 -8.89
N VAL A 3 25.45 20.10 -8.99
CA VAL A 3 25.74 18.98 -8.08
C VAL A 3 25.93 19.36 -6.61
N SER A 4 25.11 18.71 -5.77
CA SER A 4 25.10 18.69 -4.29
C SER A 4 24.55 19.98 -3.65
N SER A 5 23.55 19.97 -2.76
CA SER A 5 23.16 18.95 -1.80
C SER A 5 21.95 19.52 -1.02
N LEU A 6 20.78 18.87 -1.02
CA LEU A 6 20.04 18.41 0.19
C LEU A 6 18.54 18.21 -0.14
N THR A 7 18.18 17.72 -1.33
CA THR A 7 16.89 17.01 -1.49
C THR A 7 17.02 15.69 -0.75
N THR A 8 16.79 15.74 0.56
CA THR A 8 16.51 14.62 1.44
C THR A 8 15.48 13.72 0.76
N ASN A 9 15.91 12.68 0.04
CA ASN A 9 15.02 11.77 -0.67
C ASN A 9 14.76 10.55 0.23
N PRO A 10 13.68 10.52 1.02
CA PRO A 10 13.18 9.25 1.49
C PRO A 10 12.56 8.58 0.24
N PHE A 11 13.21 7.53 -0.26
CA PHE A 11 12.71 6.56 -1.23
C PHE A 11 11.38 6.92 -1.95
N PHE A 12 11.46 7.71 -3.03
CA PHE A 12 10.32 7.89 -3.95
C PHE A 12 10.15 6.62 -4.80
N LEU A 13 9.33 5.68 -4.33
CA LEU A 13 8.90 4.54 -5.13
C LEU A 13 7.97 5.03 -6.25
N PRO A 14 8.24 4.71 -7.53
CA PRO A 14 7.36 5.07 -8.63
C PRO A 14 5.96 4.47 -8.41
N VAL A 15 4.90 5.26 -8.62
CA VAL A 15 3.49 4.85 -8.39
C VAL A 15 3.12 3.53 -9.11
N TRP A 16 3.71 3.27 -10.27
CA TRP A 16 3.50 2.02 -11.01
C TRP A 16 4.03 0.78 -10.28
N PHE A 17 5.13 0.94 -9.53
CA PHE A 17 5.72 -0.13 -8.71
C PHE A 17 4.85 -0.42 -7.48
N GLU A 18 4.32 0.64 -6.84
CA GLU A 18 3.37 0.52 -5.73
C GLU A 18 2.14 -0.31 -6.14
N LEU A 19 1.51 0.04 -7.27
CA LEU A 19 0.34 -0.64 -7.81
C LEU A 19 0.65 -2.10 -8.18
N GLY A 20 1.80 -2.36 -8.81
CA GLY A 20 2.24 -3.71 -9.14
C GLY A 20 2.47 -4.57 -7.90
N ALA A 21 3.12 -4.02 -6.86
CA ALA A 21 3.38 -4.72 -5.62
C ALA A 21 2.09 -5.08 -4.87
N VAL A 22 1.17 -4.14 -4.71
CA VAL A 22 -0.13 -4.37 -4.06
C VAL A 22 -0.93 -5.41 -4.82
N GLY A 23 -1.01 -5.32 -6.15
CA GLY A 23 -1.73 -6.29 -6.98
C GLY A 23 -1.20 -7.72 -6.86
N LEU A 24 0.12 -7.90 -6.90
CA LEU A 24 0.75 -9.23 -6.77
C LEU A 24 0.57 -9.82 -5.36
N LEU A 25 0.68 -8.98 -4.32
CA LEU A 25 0.49 -9.39 -2.93
C LEU A 25 -0.98 -9.77 -2.64
N SER A 26 -1.94 -8.96 -3.09
CA SER A 26 -3.36 -9.26 -2.94
C SER A 26 -3.77 -10.51 -3.72
N MET A 27 -3.25 -10.72 -4.94
CA MET A 27 -3.52 -11.95 -5.70
C MET A 27 -2.98 -13.19 -4.98
N SER A 28 -1.78 -13.09 -4.39
CA SER A 28 -1.19 -14.17 -3.59
C SER A 28 -2.02 -14.47 -2.34
N ALA A 29 -2.50 -13.43 -1.64
CA ALA A 29 -3.35 -13.54 -0.47
C ALA A 29 -4.71 -14.17 -0.80
N ALA A 30 -5.34 -13.80 -1.92
CA ALA A 30 -6.59 -14.39 -2.36
C ALA A 30 -6.46 -15.90 -2.59
N ILE A 31 -5.36 -16.34 -3.22
CA ILE A 31 -5.08 -17.76 -3.44
C ILE A 31 -4.90 -18.50 -2.10
N VAL A 32 -4.19 -17.91 -1.15
CA VAL A 32 -4.01 -18.47 0.20
C VAL A 32 -5.35 -18.55 0.95
N ALA A 33 -6.19 -17.53 0.84
CA ALA A 33 -7.49 -17.48 1.50
C ALA A 33 -8.43 -18.58 0.97
N MET A 34 -8.48 -18.75 -0.36
CA MET A 34 -9.22 -19.84 -0.99
C MET A 34 -8.71 -21.21 -0.55
N LYS A 35 -7.38 -21.40 -0.47
CA LYS A 35 -6.78 -22.65 0.02
C LYS A 35 -7.09 -22.96 1.49
N ARG A 36 -7.34 -21.94 2.31
CA ARG A 36 -7.69 -22.06 3.73
C ARG A 36 -9.19 -22.28 3.95
N GLY A 37 -10.00 -22.26 2.89
CA GLY A 37 -11.45 -22.42 2.98
C GLY A 37 -12.16 -21.20 3.58
N TYR A 38 -11.57 -20.01 3.45
CA TYR A 38 -12.24 -18.77 3.86
C TYR A 38 -13.34 -18.39 2.87
N ASP A 39 -14.44 -17.85 3.40
CA ASP A 39 -15.53 -17.27 2.62
C ASP A 39 -15.10 -15.98 1.90
N VAL A 40 -15.93 -15.47 0.98
CA VAL A 40 -15.68 -14.26 0.17
C VAL A 40 -15.23 -13.08 1.03
N VAL A 41 -15.86 -12.88 2.19
CA VAL A 41 -15.49 -11.81 3.13
C VAL A 41 -14.07 -12.00 3.68
N GLY A 42 -13.67 -13.23 3.99
CA GLY A 42 -12.33 -13.54 4.47
C GLY A 42 -11.26 -13.42 3.38
N VAL A 43 -11.59 -13.77 2.13
CA VAL A 43 -10.72 -13.60 0.96
C VAL A 43 -10.45 -12.11 0.70
N VAL A 44 -11.49 -11.27 0.74
CA VAL A 44 -11.37 -9.82 0.55
C VAL A 44 -10.60 -9.20 1.71
N ALA A 45 -10.94 -9.53 2.95
CA ALA A 45 -10.24 -9.03 4.13
C ALA A 45 -8.74 -9.39 4.12
N LEU A 46 -8.38 -10.64 3.81
CA LEU A 46 -6.99 -11.08 3.77
C LEU A 46 -6.20 -10.40 2.64
N SER A 47 -6.85 -10.17 1.49
CA SER A 47 -6.24 -9.50 0.35
C SER A 47 -5.99 -8.02 0.61
N LEU A 48 -6.93 -7.34 1.26
CA LEU A 48 -6.80 -5.94 1.69
C LEU A 48 -5.70 -5.80 2.74
N ILE A 49 -5.73 -6.62 3.79
CA ILE A 49 -4.73 -6.59 4.87
C ILE A 49 -3.33 -6.88 4.32
N THR A 50 -3.19 -7.81 3.38
CA THR A 50 -1.86 -8.18 2.86
C THR A 50 -1.32 -7.14 1.87
N GLY A 51 -2.14 -6.70 0.90
CA GLY A 51 -1.70 -5.71 -0.10
C GLY A 51 -1.50 -4.32 0.51
N VAL A 52 -2.49 -3.83 1.26
CA VAL A 52 -2.45 -2.50 1.89
C VAL A 52 -1.57 -2.52 3.13
N GLY A 53 -1.60 -3.58 3.95
CA GLY A 53 -0.74 -3.67 5.12
C GLY A 53 0.75 -3.75 4.78
N GLY A 54 1.12 -4.44 3.71
CA GLY A 54 2.52 -4.50 3.25
C GLY A 54 3.04 -3.14 2.74
N SER A 55 2.21 -2.40 2.01
CA SER A 55 2.53 -1.05 1.53
C SER A 55 2.57 -0.02 2.66
N LEU A 56 1.64 -0.09 3.62
CA LEU A 56 1.64 0.75 4.80
C LEU A 56 2.80 0.43 5.75
N MET A 57 3.22 -0.83 5.89
CA MET A 57 4.37 -1.17 6.73
C MET A 57 5.67 -0.62 6.19
N ARG A 58 5.91 -0.66 4.87
CA ARG A 58 7.11 -0.01 4.29
C ARG A 58 7.07 1.50 4.48
N ASP A 59 5.93 2.14 4.29
CA ASP A 59 5.79 3.59 4.50
C ASP A 59 5.95 3.96 5.98
N GLY A 60 5.32 3.20 6.88
CA GLY A 60 5.38 3.43 8.32
C GLY A 60 6.77 3.18 8.91
N ILE A 61 7.51 2.18 8.40
CA ILE A 61 8.84 1.81 8.91
C ILE A 61 9.97 2.61 8.25
N PHE A 62 9.92 2.82 6.93
CA PHE A 62 11.01 3.47 6.19
C PHE A 62 10.86 4.98 6.04
N ILE A 63 9.62 5.49 5.97
CA ILE A 63 9.41 6.93 5.72
C ILE A 63 9.39 7.74 7.01
N GLN A 64 8.95 7.22 8.17
CA GLN A 64 9.04 7.84 9.53
C GLN A 64 8.92 9.40 9.58
N GLN A 65 8.12 10.01 8.70
CA GLN A 65 8.02 11.47 8.56
C GLN A 65 6.59 11.91 8.86
N GLY A 66 6.32 12.18 10.14
CA GLY A 66 5.21 13.05 10.55
C GLY A 66 3.80 12.60 10.15
N PRO A 67 2.77 13.42 10.42
CA PRO A 67 1.38 12.98 10.45
C PRO A 67 0.90 12.47 9.07
N PRO A 68 0.17 11.34 9.02
CA PRO A 68 -0.24 10.71 7.77
C PRO A 68 -1.04 11.65 6.85
N ALA A 69 -0.68 11.70 5.58
CA ALA A 69 -1.43 12.39 4.53
C ALA A 69 -2.89 11.89 4.39
N ALA A 70 -3.21 10.74 4.98
CA ALA A 70 -4.54 10.15 5.07
C ALA A 70 -5.58 11.01 5.82
N THR A 71 -5.15 11.97 6.66
CA THR A 71 -6.06 12.89 7.37
C THR A 71 -6.21 14.23 6.65
N THR A 72 -5.38 14.53 5.66
CA THR A 72 -5.32 15.88 5.05
C THR A 72 -6.20 16.03 3.82
N ASP A 73 -6.53 14.94 3.09
CA ASP A 73 -7.25 15.07 1.81
C ASP A 73 -8.42 14.07 1.66
N PRO A 74 -9.68 14.54 1.55
CA PRO A 74 -10.88 13.69 1.41
C PRO A 74 -10.91 12.84 0.14
N ARG A 75 -10.00 13.07 -0.81
CA ARG A 75 -9.86 12.30 -2.05
C ARG A 75 -9.33 10.88 -1.80
N TYR A 76 -8.59 10.66 -0.72
CA TYR A 76 -8.08 9.33 -0.36
C TYR A 76 -9.20 8.35 0.04
N ILE A 77 -10.27 8.86 0.67
CA ILE A 77 -11.47 8.06 1.00
C ILE A 77 -12.17 7.58 -0.27
N GLN A 78 -12.20 8.39 -1.34
CA GLN A 78 -12.86 8.02 -2.60
C GLN A 78 -12.11 6.93 -3.35
N VAL A 79 -10.77 6.98 -3.37
CA VAL A 79 -9.95 5.95 -4.05
C VAL A 79 -9.99 4.62 -3.31
N ALA A 80 -10.02 4.64 -1.97
CA ALA A 80 -10.17 3.44 -1.16
C ALA A 80 -11.53 2.75 -1.36
N LEU A 81 -12.58 3.51 -1.65
CA LEU A 81 -13.93 3.00 -1.88
C LEU A 81 -14.14 2.47 -3.31
N ILE A 82 -13.35 2.96 -4.27
CA ILE A 82 -13.35 2.47 -5.65
C ILE A 82 -12.46 1.23 -5.81
N GLY A 83 -11.44 1.09 -4.96
CA GLY A 83 -10.57 -0.10 -4.94
C GLY A 83 -11.14 -1.30 -4.19
N ALA A 84 -12.22 -1.12 -3.43
CA ALA A 84 -12.96 -2.17 -2.72
C ALA A 84 -14.15 -2.66 -3.54
#